data_AF-A0A8C4WW11-F1
#
_entry.id   AF-A0A8C4WW11-F1
#
_cell.length_a   1.000
_cell.length_b   1.000
_cell.length_c   1.000
_cell.angle_alpha   90.00
_cell.angle_beta   90.00
_cell.angle_gamma   90.00
#
_symmetry.space_group_name_H-M   'P 1'
#
loop_
_entity.id
_entity.type
_entity.pdbx_description
1 polymer ?
#
loop_
_entity_poly.entity_id
_entity_poly.type
_entity_poly.pdbx_seq_one_letter_code
_entity_poly.pdbx_strand_id
1 'polypeptide(L)'
;MMLKEPKSYVTIQKDSQFAVTMQNAVLNWSSHTILPSVSSTTKQAASEGTSTCNSVPDKDKPSLQKMNLYLKRGELLGVCGNVGSGKSSLVASLLGQMELESGEVSVNGSIAYVPQQAWILHMTLRENILFGEEYEEKRYNDVIEVCGLKSDLEILIHGDETEIGERGLNLSGGQKQRVSLARAIYSNRDIYLLDDPLSALDSHVGSHVFQQCIRSALRHKTVLLVTHQLQYLKFCDEIVVLEDGQIVENGRHEDLMNVNGKYAGLIKTFQMDANEDTESQMSQCSHDEDVPKYNNLQLDEVTTENKLEFGVERIEDGDQAQHKTNSNANIFQRNNSTKGILNPAWRSEEDKAVLKEEGSKDPPNATEEVGQKDGNSSTPKVQLVKDEEKGSGG
;
A
#
# COMPACT_ATOMS: atom_id res chain seq x y z
N MET A 1 10.47 34.92 -0.81
CA MET A 1 9.97 34.63 -2.17
C MET A 1 9.18 33.33 -2.05
N MET A 2 7.85 33.39 -1.98
CA MET A 2 7.03 32.18 -1.88
C MET A 2 7.22 31.35 -3.15
N LEU A 3 7.88 30.20 -3.03
CA LEU A 3 7.95 29.21 -4.08
C LEU A 3 6.50 28.78 -4.37
N LYS A 4 5.99 29.12 -5.55
CA LYS A 4 4.69 28.60 -6.00
C LYS A 4 4.81 27.08 -6.02
N GLU A 5 3.91 26.38 -5.34
CA GLU A 5 3.77 24.93 -5.50
C GLU A 5 3.70 24.60 -7.00
N PRO A 6 4.47 23.62 -7.49
CA PRO A 6 4.42 23.24 -8.89
C PRO A 6 2.99 22.82 -9.23
N LYS A 7 2.44 23.38 -10.31
CA LYS A 7 1.13 22.96 -10.80
C LYS A 7 1.24 21.50 -11.22
N SER A 8 0.37 20.64 -10.67
CA SER A 8 0.27 19.25 -11.11
C SER A 8 -0.06 19.21 -12.62
N TYR A 9 0.67 18.37 -13.37
CA TYR A 9 0.38 18.09 -14.78
C TYR A 9 -0.79 17.14 -14.96
N VAL A 10 -1.22 16.47 -13.88
CA VAL A 10 -2.36 15.56 -13.90
C VAL A 10 -3.63 16.41 -13.95
N THR A 11 -4.30 16.35 -15.10
CA THR A 11 -5.52 17.10 -15.35
C THR A 11 -6.78 16.29 -15.01
N ILE A 12 -7.93 16.94 -14.86
CA ILE A 12 -9.22 16.27 -14.66
C ILE A 12 -10.05 16.42 -15.93
N GLN A 13 -10.28 15.31 -16.63
CA GLN A 13 -11.14 15.28 -17.81
C GLN A 13 -12.56 14.90 -17.40
N LYS A 14 -13.42 15.90 -17.20
CA LYS A 14 -14.85 15.71 -16.88
C LYS A 14 -15.58 15.01 -18.04
N ASP A 15 -16.62 14.24 -17.69
CA ASP A 15 -17.52 13.59 -18.66
C ASP A 15 -16.88 12.59 -19.62
N SER A 16 -15.78 11.95 -19.19
CA SER A 16 -15.14 10.85 -19.91
C SER A 16 -15.58 9.49 -19.33
N GLN A 17 -15.73 8.49 -20.21
CA GLN A 17 -15.89 7.09 -19.82
C GLN A 17 -14.63 6.52 -19.14
N PHE A 18 -13.49 7.20 -19.31
CA PHE A 18 -12.21 6.81 -18.74
C PHE A 18 -11.98 7.48 -17.39
N ALA A 19 -11.53 6.70 -16.42
CA ALA A 19 -11.07 7.18 -15.13
C ALA A 19 -9.61 7.66 -15.19
N VAL A 20 -8.79 7.01 -16.02
CA VAL A 20 -7.39 7.38 -16.28
C VAL A 20 -7.14 7.41 -17.77
N THR A 21 -6.49 8.47 -18.25
CA THR A 21 -5.98 8.58 -19.62
C THR A 21 -4.54 9.08 -19.62
N MET A 22 -3.71 8.44 -20.43
CA MET A 22 -2.38 8.93 -20.83
C MET A 22 -2.35 8.95 -22.35
N GLN A 23 -1.99 10.09 -22.94
CA GLN A 23 -1.94 10.27 -24.39
C GLN A 23 -0.56 10.76 -24.79
N ASN A 24 0.18 9.90 -25.50
CA ASN A 24 1.57 10.14 -25.91
C ASN A 24 2.45 10.71 -24.79
N ALA A 25 2.21 10.29 -23.55
CA ALA A 25 2.89 10.88 -22.40
C ALA A 25 4.33 10.39 -22.29
N VAL A 26 5.25 11.33 -22.09
CA VAL A 26 6.68 11.07 -21.84
C VAL A 26 7.01 11.64 -20.47
N LEU A 27 7.50 10.79 -19.55
CA LEU A 27 7.77 11.19 -18.18
C LEU A 27 9.16 10.78 -17.72
N ASN A 28 9.70 11.60 -16.82
CA ASN A 28 11.03 11.39 -16.26
C ASN A 28 11.05 11.67 -14.75
N TRP A 29 12.03 11.08 -14.06
CA TRP A 29 12.31 11.45 -12.68
C TRP A 29 13.11 12.75 -12.68
N SER A 30 12.66 13.73 -11.90
CA SER A 30 13.28 15.06 -11.82
C SER A 30 14.78 14.97 -11.54
N SER A 31 15.60 15.66 -12.33
CA SER A 31 17.06 15.73 -12.12
C SER A 31 17.49 16.76 -11.05
N HIS A 32 16.55 17.35 -10.31
CA HIS A 32 16.83 18.48 -9.43
C HIS A 32 17.34 18.06 -8.04
N THR A 33 18.65 17.80 -7.94
CA THR A 33 19.56 18.40 -6.94
C THR A 33 20.99 18.14 -7.37
N ILE A 34 21.53 19.00 -8.24
CA ILE A 34 22.95 19.33 -8.18
C ILE A 34 23.01 20.85 -8.06
N LEU A 35 23.18 21.34 -6.84
CA LEU A 35 23.72 22.68 -6.64
C LEU A 35 25.04 22.74 -7.42
N PRO A 36 25.31 23.81 -8.21
CA PRO A 36 26.56 23.89 -8.94
C PRO A 36 27.71 23.88 -7.92
N SER A 37 28.43 22.76 -7.84
CA SER A 37 29.69 22.71 -7.12
C SER A 37 30.63 23.66 -7.84
N VAL A 38 30.95 24.76 -7.17
CA VAL A 38 31.98 25.71 -7.57
C VAL A 38 33.24 24.91 -7.89
N SER A 39 33.69 25.00 -9.15
CA SER A 39 34.88 24.34 -9.66
C SER A 39 36.11 24.82 -8.88
N SER A 40 36.69 23.94 -8.05
CA SER A 40 38.07 24.06 -7.59
C SER A 40 38.94 23.08 -8.37
N THR A 41 39.79 23.66 -9.19
CA THR A 41 40.83 23.01 -9.98
C THR A 41 41.82 22.27 -9.07
N THR A 42 42.01 20.95 -9.23
CA THR A 42 43.32 20.31 -8.98
C THR A 42 43.48 19.06 -9.83
N LYS A 43 44.65 18.94 -10.46
CA LYS A 43 45.12 17.87 -11.36
C LYS A 43 45.58 16.62 -10.60
N GLN A 44 45.74 15.53 -11.39
CA GLN A 44 46.52 14.29 -11.21
C GLN A 44 45.66 13.06 -10.84
N ALA A 45 45.92 11.82 -11.29
CA ALA A 45 46.73 11.22 -12.35
C ALA A 45 46.25 9.75 -12.48
N ALA A 46 46.58 9.09 -13.59
CA ALA A 46 46.09 7.78 -14.02
C ALA A 46 46.44 6.56 -13.12
N SER A 47 45.58 5.54 -13.13
CA SER A 47 45.99 4.12 -13.17
C SER A 47 44.86 3.23 -13.71
N GLU A 48 45.26 2.19 -14.44
CA GLU A 48 44.47 1.28 -15.27
C GLU A 48 43.82 0.13 -14.47
N GLY A 49 42.71 -0.39 -15.01
CA GLY A 49 42.33 -1.81 -14.86
C GLY A 49 41.16 -2.11 -13.93
N THR A 50 39.98 -2.38 -14.52
CA THR A 50 39.24 -3.66 -14.43
C THR A 50 37.79 -3.41 -14.86
N SER A 51 37.43 -4.00 -16.00
CA SER A 51 36.09 -4.01 -16.56
C SER A 51 35.09 -4.68 -15.61
N THR A 52 34.16 -3.90 -15.08
CA THR A 52 32.87 -4.36 -14.59
C THR A 52 31.81 -3.51 -15.27
N CYS A 53 31.08 -4.12 -16.19
CA CYS A 53 29.94 -3.52 -16.88
C CYS A 53 28.75 -3.40 -15.90
N ASN A 54 28.80 -2.40 -15.03
CA ASN A 54 27.59 -1.86 -14.44
C ASN A 54 27.01 -0.90 -15.47
N SER A 55 25.91 -1.29 -16.12
CA SER A 55 25.14 -0.38 -16.98
C SER A 55 24.66 0.79 -16.13
N VAL A 56 25.37 1.91 -16.24
CA VAL A 56 24.90 3.20 -15.75
C VAL A 56 23.56 3.45 -16.44
N PRO A 57 22.45 3.71 -15.71
CA PRO A 57 21.20 4.06 -16.34
C PRO A 57 21.46 5.28 -17.22
N ASP A 58 21.16 5.12 -18.51
CA ASP A 58 21.35 6.14 -19.53
C ASP A 58 20.54 7.37 -19.13
N LYS A 59 21.22 8.40 -18.60
CA LYS A 59 20.59 9.59 -18.00
C LYS A 59 19.73 10.36 -18.99
N ASP A 60 19.85 10.07 -20.27
CA ASP A 60 19.16 10.75 -21.35
C ASP A 60 17.88 10.00 -21.81
N LYS A 61 17.64 8.76 -21.33
CA LYS A 61 16.45 7.99 -21.74
C LYS A 61 15.29 8.27 -20.76
N PRO A 62 14.13 8.80 -21.21
CA PRO A 62 13.00 9.05 -20.33
C PRO A 62 12.50 7.74 -19.72
N SER A 63 12.08 7.81 -18.45
CA SER A 63 11.65 6.66 -17.65
C SER A 63 10.37 6.01 -18.19
N LEU A 64 9.46 6.82 -18.73
CA LEU A 64 8.27 6.37 -19.45
C LEU A 64 8.18 7.09 -20.79
N GLN A 65 7.84 6.36 -21.85
CA GLN A 65 7.91 6.89 -23.22
C GLN A 65 6.66 6.57 -24.02
N LYS A 66 6.06 7.61 -24.62
CA LYS A 66 4.91 7.49 -25.54
C LYS A 66 3.78 6.64 -24.95
N MET A 67 3.49 6.86 -23.67
CA MET A 67 2.48 6.11 -22.94
C MET A 67 1.09 6.46 -23.47
N ASN A 68 0.41 5.44 -23.98
CA ASN A 68 -0.98 5.49 -24.42
C ASN A 68 -1.78 4.49 -23.58
N LEU A 69 -2.37 4.97 -22.49
CA LEU A 69 -3.10 4.16 -21.52
C LEU A 69 -4.51 4.70 -21.35
N TYR A 70 -5.49 3.82 -21.40
CA TYR A 70 -6.90 4.16 -21.22
C TYR A 70 -7.54 3.16 -20.27
N LEU A 71 -7.94 3.63 -19.09
CA LEU A 71 -8.58 2.81 -18.07
C LEU A 71 -10.02 3.27 -17.88
N LYS A 72 -11.00 2.41 -18.19
CA LYS A 72 -12.42 2.74 -18.05
C LYS A 72 -12.84 2.70 -16.59
N ARG A 73 -13.92 3.41 -16.29
CA ARG A 73 -14.54 3.37 -14.96
C ARG A 73 -15.06 1.97 -14.64
N GLY A 74 -14.73 1.47 -13.45
CA GLY A 74 -15.19 0.15 -12.98
C GLY A 74 -14.42 -1.04 -13.55
N GLU A 75 -13.30 -0.79 -14.23
CA GLU A 75 -12.47 -1.81 -14.87
C GLU A 75 -11.29 -2.19 -13.96
N LEU A 76 -10.94 -3.48 -13.93
CA LEU A 76 -9.73 -4.02 -13.32
C LEU A 76 -8.66 -4.21 -14.42
N LEU A 77 -7.68 -3.32 -14.44
CA LEU A 77 -6.54 -3.37 -15.34
C LEU A 77 -5.32 -3.96 -14.64
N GLY A 78 -4.81 -5.05 -15.20
CA GLY A 78 -3.54 -5.65 -14.79
C GLY A 78 -2.35 -5.02 -15.50
N VAL A 79 -1.29 -4.67 -14.77
CA VAL A 79 -0.03 -4.19 -15.34
C VAL A 79 1.09 -5.16 -14.98
N CYS A 80 1.73 -5.73 -15.98
CA CYS A 80 2.82 -6.69 -15.82
C CYS A 80 4.04 -6.32 -16.67
N GLY A 81 5.15 -7.02 -16.42
CA GLY A 81 6.43 -6.79 -17.08
C GLY A 81 7.62 -7.03 -16.16
N ASN A 82 8.80 -7.14 -16.74
CA ASN A 82 10.04 -7.44 -16.00
C ASN A 82 10.34 -6.40 -14.92
N VAL A 83 11.16 -6.77 -13.95
CA VAL A 83 11.69 -5.82 -12.95
C VAL A 83 12.43 -4.71 -13.69
N GLY A 84 12.21 -3.45 -13.30
CA GLY A 84 12.79 -2.28 -13.97
C GLY A 84 12.05 -1.81 -15.23
N SER A 85 10.95 -2.44 -15.65
CA SER A 85 10.22 -2.01 -16.85
C SER A 85 9.45 -0.70 -16.72
N GLY A 86 9.35 -0.13 -15.52
CA GLY A 86 8.68 1.15 -15.26
C GLY A 86 7.29 1.05 -14.63
N LYS A 87 6.87 -0.10 -14.08
CA LYS A 87 5.51 -0.29 -13.53
C LYS A 87 5.20 0.65 -12.35
N SER A 88 6.10 0.74 -11.38
CA SER A 88 5.95 1.70 -10.28
C SER A 88 6.09 3.15 -10.75
N SER A 89 6.90 3.40 -11.79
CA SER A 89 6.95 4.72 -12.45
C SER A 89 5.60 5.08 -13.08
N LEU A 90 4.89 4.12 -13.70
CA LEU A 90 3.55 4.34 -14.22
C LEU A 90 2.60 4.78 -13.09
N VAL A 91 2.62 4.10 -11.93
CA VAL A 91 1.81 4.52 -10.78
C VAL A 91 2.21 5.92 -10.28
N ALA A 92 3.50 6.20 -10.16
CA ALA A 92 4.02 7.51 -9.76
C ALA A 92 3.60 8.63 -10.73
N SER A 93 3.51 8.34 -12.03
CA SER A 93 3.03 9.29 -13.03
C SER A 93 1.57 9.68 -12.83
N LEU A 94 0.73 8.73 -12.42
CA LEU A 94 -0.69 8.99 -12.16
C LEU A 94 -0.91 9.76 -10.85
N LEU A 95 0.01 9.59 -9.88
CA LEU A 95 0.03 10.35 -8.63
C LEU A 95 0.63 11.76 -8.78
N GLY A 96 1.14 12.12 -9.96
CA GLY A 96 1.77 13.43 -10.19
C GLY A 96 3.17 13.55 -9.58
N GLN A 97 3.86 12.44 -9.29
CA GLN A 97 5.16 12.42 -8.61
C GLN A 97 6.37 12.47 -9.55
N MET A 98 6.13 12.36 -10.86
CA MET A 98 7.15 12.49 -11.90
C MET A 98 7.09 13.85 -12.60
N GLU A 99 7.97 14.12 -13.57
CA GLU A 99 7.87 15.28 -14.46
C GLU A 99 7.34 14.85 -15.83
N LEU A 100 6.34 15.58 -16.34
CA LEU A 100 5.79 15.37 -17.69
C LEU A 100 6.58 16.22 -18.70
N GLU A 101 7.28 15.58 -19.62
CA GLU A 101 8.03 16.24 -20.70
C GLU A 101 7.13 16.57 -21.89
N SER A 102 6.23 15.66 -22.26
CA SER A 102 5.27 15.86 -23.35
C SER A 102 4.06 14.93 -23.22
N GLY A 103 2.99 15.21 -23.97
CA GLY A 103 1.73 14.47 -23.93
C GLY A 103 0.77 14.96 -22.85
N GLU A 104 -0.21 14.13 -22.50
CA GLU A 104 -1.25 14.46 -21.53
C GLU A 104 -1.49 13.31 -20.56
N VAL A 105 -1.73 13.65 -19.29
CA VAL A 105 -2.16 12.71 -18.25
C VAL A 105 -3.40 13.28 -17.58
N SER A 106 -4.45 12.46 -17.51
CA SER A 106 -5.68 12.81 -16.79
C SER A 106 -6.13 11.70 -15.86
N VAL A 107 -6.56 12.10 -14.66
CA VAL A 107 -7.22 11.24 -13.68
C VAL A 107 -8.51 11.89 -13.23
N ASN A 108 -9.63 11.15 -13.33
CA ASN A 108 -10.96 11.65 -13.01
C ASN A 108 -11.62 10.80 -11.91
N GLY A 109 -11.32 11.14 -10.66
CA GLY A 109 -11.88 10.52 -9.46
C GLY A 109 -10.94 10.70 -8.28
N SER A 110 -11.44 10.35 -7.10
CA SER A 110 -10.60 10.24 -5.91
C SER A 110 -9.75 8.96 -5.99
N ILE A 111 -8.48 9.04 -5.59
CA ILE A 111 -7.51 7.93 -5.67
C ILE A 111 -7.28 7.34 -4.28
N ALA A 112 -7.19 6.03 -4.17
CA ALA A 112 -6.53 5.32 -3.07
C ALA A 112 -5.26 4.66 -3.61
N TYR A 113 -4.16 4.74 -2.86
CA TYR A 113 -2.87 4.19 -3.27
C TYR A 113 -2.36 3.19 -2.25
N VAL A 114 -2.01 1.98 -2.72
CA VAL A 114 -1.33 0.95 -1.95
C VAL A 114 0.09 0.80 -2.53
N PRO A 115 1.13 1.27 -1.82
CA PRO A 115 2.50 1.18 -2.29
C PRO A 115 3.07 -0.24 -2.21
N GLN A 116 4.08 -0.50 -3.03
CA GLN A 116 4.87 -1.74 -3.00
C GLN A 116 5.50 -1.99 -1.63
N GLN A 117 5.96 -0.92 -0.96
CA GLN A 117 6.40 -0.98 0.42
C GLN A 117 5.34 -0.37 1.34
N ALA A 118 4.58 -1.22 2.04
CA ALA A 118 3.64 -0.76 3.04
C ALA A 118 4.31 0.05 4.15
N TRP A 119 3.65 1.14 4.55
CA TRP A 119 4.03 1.99 5.66
C TRP A 119 2.94 1.97 6.72
N ILE A 120 3.38 1.94 7.97
CA ILE A 120 2.54 1.87 9.17
C ILE A 120 2.97 3.01 10.09
N LEU A 121 1.99 3.76 10.58
CA LEU A 121 2.20 4.83 11.54
C LEU A 121 2.27 4.28 12.95
N HIS A 122 2.97 5.02 13.80
CA HIS A 122 3.00 4.79 15.24
C HIS A 122 1.68 5.24 15.87
N MET A 123 0.68 4.35 15.80
CA MET A 123 -0.69 4.52 16.29
C MET A 123 -1.31 3.12 16.45
N THR A 124 -2.55 3.02 16.93
CA THR A 124 -3.24 1.73 16.99
C THR A 124 -3.43 1.12 15.60
N LEU A 125 -3.66 -0.19 15.52
CA LEU A 125 -3.96 -0.84 14.25
C LEU A 125 -5.25 -0.27 13.63
N ARG A 126 -6.28 -0.04 14.46
CA ARG A 126 -7.53 0.62 14.05
C ARG A 126 -7.27 1.97 13.41
N GLU A 127 -6.52 2.86 14.07
CA GLU A 127 -6.21 4.18 13.52
C GLU A 127 -5.38 4.11 12.23
N ASN A 128 -4.51 3.11 12.11
CA ASN A 128 -3.76 2.88 10.88
C ASN A 128 -4.69 2.56 9.70
N ILE A 129 -5.80 1.87 9.93
CA ILE A 129 -6.82 1.55 8.92
C ILE A 129 -7.73 2.74 8.66
N LEU A 130 -8.27 3.37 9.72
CA LEU A 130 -9.18 4.51 9.62
C LEU A 130 -8.52 5.71 8.95
N PHE A 131 -7.27 5.98 9.31
CA PHE A 131 -6.44 7.03 8.72
C PHE A 131 -7.10 8.43 8.71
N GLY A 132 -7.79 8.75 9.80
CA GLY A 132 -8.49 10.04 9.99
C GLY A 132 -9.94 10.06 9.49
N GLU A 133 -10.44 8.99 8.88
CA GLU A 133 -11.86 8.80 8.60
C GLU A 133 -12.61 8.35 9.87
N GLU A 134 -13.92 8.63 9.94
CA GLU A 134 -14.76 8.21 11.07
C GLU A 134 -14.85 6.69 11.18
N TYR A 135 -14.92 6.17 12.40
CA TYR A 135 -15.11 4.73 12.65
C TYR A 135 -16.57 4.33 12.40
N GLU A 136 -16.78 3.43 11.45
CA GLU A 136 -18.06 2.81 11.15
C GLU A 136 -17.90 1.30 11.29
N GLU A 137 -18.50 0.73 12.35
CA GLU A 137 -18.29 -0.65 12.77
C GLU A 137 -18.51 -1.68 11.65
N LYS A 138 -19.61 -1.54 10.90
CA LYS A 138 -19.96 -2.48 9.82
C LYS A 138 -18.90 -2.46 8.72
N ARG A 139 -18.64 -1.30 8.13
CA ARG A 139 -17.59 -1.13 7.11
C ARG A 139 -16.21 -1.56 7.61
N TYR A 140 -15.87 -1.27 8.85
CA TYR A 140 -14.60 -1.67 9.44
C TYR A 140 -14.47 -3.20 9.48
N ASN A 141 -15.49 -3.89 9.99
CA ASN A 141 -15.52 -5.36 10.06
C ASN A 141 -15.48 -5.99 8.65
N ASP A 142 -16.22 -5.44 7.69
CA ASP A 142 -16.19 -5.88 6.29
C ASP A 142 -14.76 -5.75 5.72
N VAL A 143 -14.07 -4.64 5.99
CA VAL A 143 -12.68 -4.39 5.57
C VAL A 143 -11.71 -5.40 6.20
N ILE A 144 -11.83 -5.67 7.50
CA ILE A 144 -11.00 -6.66 8.20
C ILE A 144 -11.15 -8.04 7.56
N GLU A 145 -12.37 -8.43 7.20
CA GLU A 145 -12.66 -9.73 6.60
C GLU A 145 -12.12 -9.87 5.17
N VAL A 146 -12.43 -8.91 4.29
CA VAL A 146 -11.98 -9.00 2.88
C VAL A 146 -10.48 -8.84 2.73
N CYS A 147 -9.82 -8.11 3.63
CA CYS A 147 -8.36 -7.99 3.66
C CYS A 147 -7.68 -9.17 4.38
N GLY A 148 -8.41 -10.10 4.99
CA GLY A 148 -7.84 -11.27 5.66
C GLY A 148 -7.06 -10.93 6.93
N LEU A 149 -7.49 -9.92 7.69
CA LEU A 149 -6.84 -9.46 8.92
C LEU A 149 -7.39 -10.12 10.19
N LYS A 150 -8.50 -10.85 10.11
CA LYS A 150 -9.18 -11.42 11.28
C LYS A 150 -8.25 -12.26 12.18
N SER A 151 -7.53 -13.21 11.59
CA SER A 151 -6.57 -14.04 12.32
C SER A 151 -5.39 -13.25 12.87
N ASP A 152 -4.99 -12.17 12.21
CA ASP A 152 -3.92 -11.30 12.70
C ASP A 152 -4.37 -10.57 13.97
N LEU A 153 -5.63 -10.08 14.01
CA LEU A 153 -6.18 -9.40 15.17
C LEU A 153 -6.38 -10.32 16.37
N GLU A 154 -6.79 -11.57 16.15
CA GLU A 154 -7.00 -12.56 17.22
C GLU A 154 -5.72 -12.89 18.01
N ILE A 155 -4.54 -12.70 17.41
CA ILE A 155 -3.25 -12.97 18.04
C ILE A 155 -2.75 -11.75 18.85
N LEU A 156 -3.27 -10.56 18.57
CA LEU A 156 -2.88 -9.33 19.26
C LEU A 156 -3.58 -9.21 20.62
N ILE A 157 -2.82 -8.90 21.68
CA ILE A 157 -3.30 -8.84 23.07
C ILE A 157 -4.51 -7.90 23.22
N HIS A 158 -4.52 -6.78 22.49
CA HIS A 158 -5.62 -5.79 22.51
C HIS A 158 -6.35 -5.72 21.16
N GLY A 159 -6.30 -6.78 20.35
CA GLY A 159 -6.92 -6.81 19.03
C GLY A 159 -6.47 -5.61 18.18
N ASP A 160 -7.43 -4.90 17.60
CA ASP A 160 -7.19 -3.74 16.74
C ASP A 160 -6.83 -2.44 17.50
N GLU A 161 -6.99 -2.41 18.82
CA GLU A 161 -6.53 -1.32 19.69
C GLU A 161 -5.05 -1.47 20.08
N THR A 162 -4.38 -2.52 19.59
CA THR A 162 -2.96 -2.74 19.84
C THR A 162 -2.13 -1.64 19.19
N GLU A 163 -1.29 -0.99 19.98
CA GLU A 163 -0.34 0.00 19.48
C GLU A 163 0.73 -0.65 18.60
N ILE A 164 0.91 -0.10 17.40
CA ILE A 164 1.91 -0.58 16.46
C ILE A 164 3.14 0.31 16.55
N GLY A 165 4.24 -0.22 17.10
CA GLY A 165 5.50 0.50 17.31
C GLY A 165 6.08 1.14 16.03
N GLU A 166 7.09 2.03 16.18
CA GLU A 166 7.70 2.75 15.05
C GLU A 166 8.06 1.82 13.87
N ARG A 167 7.67 2.21 12.65
CA ARG A 167 7.83 1.42 11.40
C ARG A 167 7.15 0.04 11.42
N GLY A 168 6.24 -0.20 12.36
CA GLY A 168 5.50 -1.44 12.53
C GLY A 168 6.36 -2.63 12.87
N LEU A 169 7.37 -2.48 13.73
CA LEU A 169 8.24 -3.59 14.15
C LEU A 169 7.48 -4.83 14.66
N ASN A 170 6.25 -4.65 15.14
CA ASN A 170 5.41 -5.73 15.66
C ASN A 170 4.65 -6.52 14.58
N LEU A 171 4.73 -6.13 13.30
CA LEU A 171 4.01 -6.77 12.19
C LEU A 171 4.96 -7.41 11.18
N SER A 172 4.57 -8.55 10.63
CA SER A 172 5.23 -9.17 9.48
C SER A 172 5.03 -8.34 8.19
N GLY A 173 5.85 -8.57 7.15
CA GLY A 173 5.71 -7.87 5.87
C GLY A 173 4.31 -8.03 5.26
N GLY A 174 3.77 -9.25 5.24
CA GLY A 174 2.42 -9.53 4.75
C GLY A 174 1.32 -8.85 5.57
N GLN A 175 1.46 -8.79 6.90
CA GLN A 175 0.53 -8.05 7.76
C GLN A 175 0.55 -6.55 7.48
N LYS A 176 1.74 -5.95 7.34
CA LYS A 176 1.85 -4.52 6.96
C LYS A 176 1.17 -4.25 5.64
N GLN A 177 1.34 -5.14 4.66
CA GLN A 177 0.72 -5.01 3.36
C GLN A 177 -0.81 -5.10 3.43
N ARG A 178 -1.35 -6.05 4.19
CA ARG A 178 -2.80 -6.18 4.44
C ARG A 178 -3.37 -4.97 5.17
N VAL A 179 -2.67 -4.41 6.15
CA VAL A 179 -3.10 -3.16 6.83
C VAL A 179 -3.08 -1.98 5.86
N SER A 180 -2.06 -1.85 5.00
CA SER A 180 -2.02 -0.80 3.98
C SER A 180 -3.14 -0.95 2.94
N LEU A 181 -3.50 -2.18 2.59
CA LEU A 181 -4.64 -2.46 1.72
C LEU A 181 -5.95 -2.12 2.42
N ALA A 182 -6.15 -2.57 3.66
CA ALA A 182 -7.32 -2.24 4.47
C ALA A 182 -7.55 -0.74 4.59
N ARG A 183 -6.48 0.05 4.79
CA ARG A 183 -6.52 1.52 4.76
C ARG A 183 -7.08 2.06 3.45
N ALA A 184 -6.63 1.53 2.31
CA ALA A 184 -7.12 1.95 1.01
C ALA A 184 -8.60 1.58 0.82
N ILE A 185 -9.01 0.36 1.16
CA ILE A 185 -10.41 -0.08 1.04
C ILE A 185 -11.31 0.73 1.95
N TYR A 186 -10.90 0.91 3.21
CA TYR A 186 -11.64 1.71 4.18
C TYR A 186 -11.83 3.15 3.72
N SER A 187 -10.94 3.72 2.88
CA SER A 187 -11.12 5.09 2.36
C SER A 187 -12.18 5.25 1.25
N ASN A 188 -12.72 4.15 0.71
CA ASN A 188 -13.79 4.11 -0.32
C ASN A 188 -13.65 5.15 -1.46
N ARG A 189 -12.52 5.09 -2.18
CA ARG A 189 -12.22 6.02 -3.29
C ARG A 189 -12.77 5.52 -4.62
N ASP A 190 -12.65 6.30 -5.68
CA ASP A 190 -13.14 5.93 -7.02
C ASP A 190 -12.16 5.05 -7.79
N ILE A 191 -10.86 5.30 -7.58
CA ILE A 191 -9.74 4.71 -8.29
C ILE A 191 -8.75 4.12 -7.29
N TYR A 192 -8.31 2.88 -7.50
CA TYR A 192 -7.35 2.18 -6.67
C TYR A 192 -6.09 1.89 -7.48
N LEU A 193 -4.97 2.47 -7.06
CA LEU A 193 -3.65 2.18 -7.61
C LEU A 193 -2.95 1.21 -6.66
N LEU A 194 -2.75 -0.03 -7.10
CA LEU A 194 -2.18 -1.09 -6.28
C LEU A 194 -0.82 -1.49 -6.84
N ASP A 195 0.26 -1.10 -6.16
CA ASP A 195 1.62 -1.42 -6.58
C ASP A 195 2.10 -2.71 -5.91
N ASP A 196 1.90 -3.84 -6.58
CA ASP A 196 2.25 -5.20 -6.15
C ASP A 196 1.78 -5.59 -4.73
N PRO A 197 0.47 -5.42 -4.41
CA PRO A 197 -0.04 -5.53 -3.05
C PRO A 197 -0.04 -6.96 -2.49
N LEU A 198 0.19 -7.97 -3.33
CA LEU A 198 0.12 -9.39 -2.95
C LEU A 198 1.49 -10.04 -2.77
N SER A 199 2.58 -9.35 -3.13
CA SER A 199 3.95 -9.90 -3.19
C SER A 199 4.49 -10.42 -1.86
N ALA A 200 4.09 -9.81 -0.74
CA ALA A 200 4.53 -10.19 0.60
C ALA A 200 3.61 -11.20 1.30
N LEU A 201 2.58 -11.70 0.60
CA LEU A 201 1.57 -12.60 1.15
C LEU A 201 1.88 -14.04 0.71
N ASP A 202 1.62 -15.00 1.58
CA ASP A 202 1.60 -16.41 1.21
C ASP A 202 0.49 -16.71 0.19
N SER A 203 0.57 -17.85 -0.49
CA SER A 203 -0.35 -18.19 -1.59
C SER A 203 -1.81 -18.27 -1.17
N HIS A 204 -2.10 -18.79 0.03
CA HIS A 204 -3.46 -18.92 0.53
C HIS A 204 -4.06 -17.54 0.85
N VAL A 205 -3.35 -16.73 1.63
CA VAL A 205 -3.83 -15.38 1.98
C VAL A 205 -3.86 -14.47 0.76
N GLY A 206 -2.87 -14.57 -0.14
CA GLY A 206 -2.86 -13.84 -1.40
C GLY A 206 -4.08 -14.14 -2.27
N SER A 207 -4.46 -15.43 -2.38
CA SER A 207 -5.66 -15.84 -3.13
C SER A 207 -6.95 -15.32 -2.48
N HIS A 208 -7.06 -15.41 -1.15
CA HIS A 208 -8.19 -14.86 -0.40
C HIS A 208 -8.34 -13.36 -0.65
N VAL A 209 -7.26 -12.59 -0.46
CA VAL A 209 -7.26 -11.13 -0.66
C VAL A 209 -7.59 -10.78 -2.11
N PHE A 210 -7.04 -11.49 -3.10
CA PHE A 210 -7.38 -11.23 -4.49
C PHE A 210 -8.87 -11.44 -4.77
N GLN A 211 -9.45 -12.55 -4.31
CA GLN A 211 -10.85 -12.89 -4.56
C GLN A 211 -11.82 -11.98 -3.78
N GLN A 212 -11.62 -11.85 -2.46
CA GLN A 212 -12.54 -11.15 -1.59
C GLN A 212 -12.35 -9.63 -1.61
N CYS A 213 -11.11 -9.15 -1.67
CA CYS A 213 -10.84 -7.72 -1.69
C CYS A 213 -10.85 -7.16 -3.12
N ILE A 214 -9.97 -7.64 -4.00
CA ILE A 214 -9.75 -7.01 -5.31
C ILE A 214 -10.91 -7.31 -6.27
N ARG A 215 -11.39 -8.56 -6.34
CA ARG A 215 -12.46 -8.94 -7.27
C ARG A 215 -13.88 -8.69 -6.73
N SER A 216 -14.08 -8.84 -5.42
CA SER A 216 -15.42 -8.70 -4.82
C SER A 216 -15.64 -7.29 -4.26
N ALA A 217 -14.90 -6.88 -3.22
CA ALA A 217 -15.12 -5.58 -2.58
C ALA A 217 -14.88 -4.38 -3.53
N LEU A 218 -13.92 -4.50 -4.46
CA LEU A 218 -13.62 -3.46 -5.45
C LEU A 218 -14.31 -3.65 -6.82
N ARG A 219 -15.26 -4.57 -6.95
CA ARG A 219 -15.90 -4.93 -8.24
C ARG A 219 -16.44 -3.75 -9.06
N HIS A 220 -16.92 -2.70 -8.40
CA HIS A 220 -17.50 -1.52 -9.04
C HIS A 220 -16.57 -0.30 -9.01
N LYS A 221 -15.34 -0.47 -8.54
CA LYS A 221 -14.30 0.55 -8.49
C LYS A 221 -13.35 0.39 -9.67
N THR A 222 -12.63 1.46 -9.99
CA THR A 222 -11.61 1.40 -11.03
C THR A 222 -10.30 0.97 -10.40
N VAL A 223 -9.67 -0.10 -10.89
CA VAL A 223 -8.48 -0.67 -10.24
C VAL A 223 -7.35 -0.82 -11.26
N LEU A 224 -6.20 -0.25 -10.95
CA LEU A 224 -4.94 -0.52 -11.64
C LEU A 224 -4.10 -1.39 -10.72
N LEU A 225 -3.97 -2.66 -11.08
CA LEU A 225 -3.21 -3.67 -10.35
C LEU A 225 -1.87 -3.89 -11.04
N VAL A 226 -0.81 -3.29 -10.52
CA VAL A 226 0.56 -3.72 -10.84
C VAL A 226 0.83 -4.99 -10.08
N THR A 227 1.29 -6.04 -10.75
CA THR A 227 1.73 -7.25 -10.06
C THR A 227 2.78 -8.03 -10.83
N HIS A 228 3.65 -8.69 -10.07
CA HIS A 228 4.55 -9.72 -10.58
C HIS A 228 3.91 -11.13 -10.54
N GLN A 229 2.79 -11.30 -9.85
CA GLN A 229 2.08 -12.57 -9.72
C GLN A 229 1.15 -12.79 -10.92
N LEU A 230 1.71 -13.42 -11.96
CA LEU A 230 1.05 -13.56 -13.26
C LEU A 230 -0.24 -14.39 -13.20
N GLN A 231 -0.39 -15.27 -12.21
CA GLN A 231 -1.58 -16.10 -12.05
C GLN A 231 -2.88 -15.31 -11.84
N TYR A 232 -2.79 -14.06 -11.38
CA TYR A 232 -3.95 -13.19 -11.17
C TYR A 232 -4.35 -12.40 -12.42
N LEU A 233 -3.44 -12.24 -13.39
CA LEU A 233 -3.69 -11.40 -14.57
C LEU A 233 -4.81 -11.96 -15.46
N LYS A 234 -5.00 -13.28 -15.49
CA LYS A 234 -6.08 -13.93 -16.25
C LYS A 234 -7.49 -13.50 -15.80
N PHE A 235 -7.60 -12.89 -14.63
CA PHE A 235 -8.85 -12.43 -14.03
C PHE A 235 -9.08 -10.92 -14.18
N CYS A 236 -8.16 -10.20 -14.80
CA CYS A 236 -8.29 -8.78 -15.11
C CYS A 236 -9.12 -8.59 -16.39
N ASP A 237 -9.84 -7.47 -16.48
CA ASP A 237 -10.65 -7.13 -17.65
C ASP A 237 -9.76 -6.80 -18.85
N GLU A 238 -8.66 -6.10 -18.59
CA GLU A 238 -7.62 -5.74 -19.56
C GLU A 238 -6.24 -5.92 -18.90
N ILE A 239 -5.22 -6.14 -19.73
CA ILE A 239 -3.83 -6.31 -19.31
C ILE A 239 -2.96 -5.39 -20.15
N VAL A 240 -1.97 -4.77 -19.51
CA VAL A 240 -0.90 -3.99 -20.14
C VAL A 240 0.45 -4.62 -19.80
N VAL A 241 1.23 -4.91 -20.83
CA VAL A 241 2.62 -5.35 -20.69
C VAL A 241 3.53 -4.15 -20.87
N LEU A 242 4.34 -3.88 -19.85
CA LEU A 242 5.31 -2.80 -19.85
C LEU A 242 6.73 -3.36 -20.02
N GLU A 243 7.48 -2.81 -20.98
CA GLU A 243 8.87 -3.13 -21.25
C GLU A 243 9.65 -1.82 -21.53
N ASP A 244 10.76 -1.61 -20.84
CA ASP A 244 11.64 -0.44 -20.99
C ASP A 244 10.92 0.92 -21.01
N GLY A 245 9.92 1.09 -20.15
CA GLY A 245 9.13 2.33 -20.04
C GLY A 245 8.09 2.52 -21.13
N GLN A 246 7.77 1.49 -21.91
CA GLN A 246 6.78 1.53 -22.99
C GLN A 246 5.73 0.42 -22.83
N ILE A 247 4.51 0.71 -23.25
CA ILE A 247 3.45 -0.31 -23.39
C ILE A 247 3.72 -1.06 -24.70
N VAL A 248 4.07 -2.33 -24.60
CA VAL A 248 4.40 -3.17 -25.77
C VAL A 248 3.22 -4.04 -26.23
N GLU A 249 2.35 -4.43 -25.29
CA GLU A 249 1.14 -5.20 -25.57
C GLU A 249 0.02 -4.75 -24.64
N ASN A 250 -1.21 -4.78 -25.15
CA ASN A 250 -2.41 -4.54 -24.35
C ASN A 250 -3.58 -5.37 -24.89
N GLY A 251 -4.43 -5.87 -24.01
CA GLY A 251 -5.59 -6.67 -24.38
C GLY A 251 -6.06 -7.59 -23.27
N ARG A 252 -7.08 -8.40 -23.58
CA ARG A 252 -7.56 -9.45 -22.69
C ARG A 252 -6.57 -10.61 -22.62
N HIS A 253 -6.64 -11.37 -21.53
CA HIS A 253 -5.80 -12.55 -21.33
C HIS A 253 -5.80 -13.49 -22.54
N GLU A 254 -6.98 -13.88 -23.02
CA GLU A 254 -7.13 -14.82 -24.14
C GLU A 254 -6.51 -14.28 -25.43
N ASP A 255 -6.74 -12.99 -25.73
CA ASP A 255 -6.19 -12.34 -26.92
C ASP A 255 -4.67 -12.30 -26.88
N LEU A 256 -4.08 -11.92 -25.73
CA LEU A 256 -2.63 -11.85 -25.56
C LEU A 256 -1.97 -13.24 -25.58
N MET A 257 -2.64 -14.27 -25.05
CA MET A 257 -2.16 -15.66 -25.15
C MET A 257 -2.17 -16.16 -26.60
N ASN A 258 -3.19 -15.77 -27.39
CA ASN A 258 -3.31 -16.14 -28.80
C ASN A 258 -2.29 -15.44 -29.70
N VAL A 259 -1.97 -14.16 -29.42
CA VAL A 259 -0.90 -13.43 -30.12
C VAL A 259 0.46 -14.10 -29.90
N ASN A 260 0.63 -14.82 -28.80
CA ASN A 260 1.86 -15.53 -28.44
C ASN A 260 3.09 -14.60 -28.41
N GLY A 261 2.88 -13.37 -27.92
CA GLY A 261 3.90 -12.35 -27.75
C GLY A 261 4.62 -12.40 -26.40
N LYS A 262 5.06 -11.24 -25.93
CA LYS A 262 5.74 -11.02 -24.64
C LYS A 262 4.90 -11.52 -23.47
N TYR A 263 3.60 -11.21 -23.45
CA TYR A 263 2.71 -11.67 -22.39
C TYR A 263 2.69 -13.20 -22.27
N ALA A 264 2.46 -13.88 -23.40
CA ALA A 264 2.42 -15.35 -23.44
C ALA A 264 3.77 -15.97 -23.05
N GLY A 265 4.88 -15.33 -23.43
CA GLY A 265 6.22 -15.70 -22.98
C GLY A 265 6.37 -15.66 -21.46
N LEU A 266 5.97 -14.55 -20.82
CA LEU A 266 6.00 -14.40 -19.36
C LEU A 266 5.18 -15.48 -18.65
N ILE A 267 3.97 -15.76 -19.14
CA ILE A 267 3.09 -16.79 -18.57
C ILE A 267 3.70 -18.19 -18.68
N LYS A 268 4.30 -18.51 -19.84
CA LYS A 268 4.94 -19.82 -20.06
C LYS A 268 6.15 -20.03 -19.16
N THR A 269 7.02 -19.03 -19.03
CA THR A 269 8.17 -19.09 -18.11
C THR A 269 7.70 -19.32 -16.67
N PHE A 270 6.71 -18.55 -16.22
CA PHE A 270 6.15 -18.73 -14.88
C PHE A 270 5.54 -20.13 -14.64
N GLN A 271 4.88 -20.71 -15.64
CA GLN A 271 4.36 -22.08 -15.55
C GLN A 271 5.46 -23.14 -15.51
N MET A 272 6.59 -22.91 -16.18
CA MET A 272 7.75 -23.80 -16.12
C MET A 272 8.39 -23.77 -14.73
N ASP A 273 8.64 -22.57 -14.19
CA ASP A 273 9.24 -22.38 -12.86
C ASP A 273 8.39 -23.04 -11.77
N ALA A 274 7.05 -22.89 -11.83
CA ALA A 274 6.13 -23.51 -10.88
C ALA A 274 6.15 -25.05 -10.92
N ASN A 275 6.39 -25.65 -12.10
CA ASN A 275 6.48 -27.09 -12.25
C ASN A 275 7.83 -27.64 -11.73
N GLU A 276 8.93 -26.91 -11.97
CA GLU A 276 10.26 -27.28 -11.48
C GLU A 276 10.36 -27.28 -9.95
N ASP A 277 9.72 -26.31 -9.28
CA ASP A 277 9.62 -26.27 -7.82
C ASP A 277 8.86 -27.50 -7.26
N THR A 278 7.85 -27.98 -7.99
CA THR A 278 7.04 -29.14 -7.59
C THR A 278 7.82 -30.45 -7.76
N GLU A 279 8.58 -30.61 -8.84
CA GLU A 279 9.43 -31.79 -9.07
C GLU A 279 10.64 -31.84 -8.11
N SER A 280 11.20 -30.68 -7.75
CA SER A 280 12.30 -30.56 -6.79
C SER A 280 11.89 -30.94 -5.35
N GLN A 281 10.63 -30.66 -4.97
CA GLN A 281 10.08 -31.07 -3.67
C GLN A 281 9.69 -32.55 -3.63
N MET A 282 9.24 -33.14 -4.75
CA MET A 282 8.94 -34.58 -4.85
C MET A 282 10.20 -35.47 -4.85
N SER A 283 11.35 -34.95 -5.28
CA SER A 283 12.62 -35.70 -5.30
C SER A 283 13.37 -35.71 -3.96
N GLN A 284 13.01 -34.84 -3.00
CA GLN A 284 13.59 -34.79 -1.64
C GLN A 284 12.81 -35.58 -0.58
N CYS A 285 11.60 -36.04 -0.88
CA CYS A 285 10.79 -36.88 0.00
C CYS A 285 10.60 -38.28 -0.58
N SER A 286 11.64 -39.12 -0.51
CA SER A 286 11.54 -40.56 -0.76
C SER A 286 12.06 -41.36 0.43
N HIS A 287 11.37 -41.26 1.57
CA HIS A 287 11.25 -42.36 2.52
C HIS A 287 9.89 -42.27 3.24
N ASP A 288 9.19 -43.41 3.17
CA ASP A 288 7.93 -43.82 3.79
C ASP A 288 6.58 -43.35 3.19
N GLU A 289 5.68 -44.34 3.11
CA GLU A 289 4.45 -44.39 2.32
C GLU A 289 3.27 -43.56 2.87
N ASP A 290 2.29 -43.37 1.97
CA ASP A 290 0.95 -42.78 2.11
C ASP A 290 0.84 -41.25 2.15
N VAL A 291 0.83 -40.62 0.96
CA VAL A 291 0.35 -39.25 0.74
C VAL A 291 -0.84 -39.25 -0.23
N PRO A 292 -1.98 -38.62 0.12
CA PRO A 292 -3.16 -38.58 -0.74
C PRO A 292 -2.90 -37.70 -1.99
N LYS A 293 -3.44 -38.15 -3.12
CA LYS A 293 -3.38 -37.43 -4.41
C LYS A 293 -4.05 -36.06 -4.29
N TYR A 294 -3.28 -34.98 -4.44
CA TYR A 294 -3.81 -33.66 -4.70
C TYR A 294 -4.36 -33.62 -6.14
N ASN A 295 -5.69 -33.66 -6.27
CA ASN A 295 -6.35 -33.31 -7.51
C ASN A 295 -6.19 -31.81 -7.75
N ASN A 296 -5.97 -31.48 -9.02
CA ASN A 296 -5.98 -30.14 -9.60
C ASN A 296 -6.95 -29.19 -8.87
N LEU A 297 -6.43 -28.03 -8.43
CA LEU A 297 -7.24 -26.87 -8.07
C LEU A 297 -8.00 -26.40 -9.32
N GLN A 298 -9.17 -26.98 -9.56
CA GLN A 298 -10.24 -26.29 -10.28
C GLN A 298 -10.63 -25.11 -9.40
N LEU A 299 -10.30 -23.89 -9.85
CA LEU A 299 -11.03 -22.73 -9.38
C LEU A 299 -12.43 -22.85 -9.95
N ASP A 300 -13.37 -23.30 -9.12
CA ASP A 300 -14.78 -23.32 -9.47
C ASP A 300 -15.25 -21.88 -9.74
N GLU A 301 -15.98 -21.71 -10.85
CA GLU A 301 -16.77 -20.50 -11.08
C GLU A 301 -17.76 -20.35 -9.93
N VAL A 302 -17.50 -19.40 -9.03
CA VAL A 302 -18.46 -19.05 -7.98
C VAL A 302 -19.68 -18.42 -8.64
N THR A 303 -20.74 -19.22 -8.78
CA THR A 303 -22.07 -18.75 -9.12
C THR A 303 -22.53 -17.74 -8.07
N THR A 304 -22.90 -16.56 -8.55
CA THR A 304 -23.14 -15.35 -7.76
C THR A 304 -24.53 -15.39 -7.15
N GLU A 305 -24.65 -15.83 -5.90
CA GLU A 305 -25.81 -15.54 -5.06
C GLU A 305 -25.35 -15.24 -3.62
N ASN A 306 -24.66 -14.11 -3.45
CA ASN A 306 -24.63 -13.39 -2.17
C ASN A 306 -24.59 -11.89 -2.48
N LYS A 307 -25.77 -11.29 -2.42
CA LYS A 307 -26.01 -9.88 -2.68
C LYS A 307 -25.58 -9.09 -1.44
N LEU A 308 -24.30 -8.75 -1.34
CA LEU A 308 -23.87 -7.67 -0.45
C LEU A 308 -24.21 -6.34 -1.16
N GLU A 309 -25.42 -5.84 -0.89
CA GLU A 309 -25.77 -4.47 -1.27
C GLU A 309 -24.96 -3.49 -0.41
N PHE A 310 -23.91 -2.94 -1.00
CA PHE A 310 -23.31 -1.70 -0.52
C PHE A 310 -24.36 -0.60 -0.69
N GLY A 311 -24.89 -0.11 0.43
CA GLY A 311 -25.92 0.93 0.46
C GLY A 311 -25.43 2.20 -0.23
N VAL A 312 -25.99 2.46 -1.41
CA VAL A 312 -25.96 3.78 -2.06
C VAL A 312 -27.37 4.34 -1.91
N GLU A 313 -27.59 5.16 -0.88
CA GLU A 313 -28.84 5.92 -0.78
C GLU A 313 -28.87 6.97 -1.90
N ARG A 314 -29.88 6.87 -2.77
CA ARG A 314 -30.28 7.93 -3.70
C ARG A 314 -30.97 9.02 -2.88
N ILE A 315 -30.45 10.25 -2.95
CA ILE A 315 -31.19 11.44 -2.52
C ILE A 315 -32.02 11.90 -3.71
N GLU A 316 -33.34 11.79 -3.59
CA GLU A 316 -34.30 12.44 -4.48
C GLU A 316 -34.60 13.87 -3.98
N ASP A 317 -34.68 14.81 -4.92
CA ASP A 317 -35.00 16.21 -4.69
C ASP A 317 -36.39 16.38 -4.08
N GLY A 318 -36.48 17.20 -3.03
CA GLY A 318 -37.74 17.57 -2.38
C GLY A 318 -37.58 18.74 -1.43
N ASP A 319 -37.77 19.96 -1.95
CA ASP A 319 -38.00 21.19 -1.19
C ASP A 319 -39.08 21.01 -0.11
N GLN A 320 -38.78 21.38 1.14
CA GLN A 320 -39.39 22.54 1.80
C GLN A 320 -38.82 22.78 3.22
N ALA A 321 -38.44 24.03 3.44
CA ALA A 321 -37.89 24.58 4.65
C ALA A 321 -38.88 24.61 5.83
N GLN A 322 -38.35 24.55 7.07
CA GLN A 322 -38.67 25.52 8.12
C GLN A 322 -37.68 25.50 9.29
N HIS A 323 -37.23 26.71 9.62
CA HIS A 323 -36.30 27.12 10.67
C HIS A 323 -36.63 26.62 12.08
N LYS A 324 -35.58 26.29 12.86
CA LYS A 324 -35.36 26.87 14.20
C LYS A 324 -33.87 26.84 14.58
N THR A 325 -33.45 27.96 15.13
CA THR A 325 -32.10 28.47 15.34
C THR A 325 -31.53 28.11 16.73
N ASN A 326 -30.20 27.96 16.82
CA ASN A 326 -29.28 28.63 17.76
C ASN A 326 -27.92 27.89 17.77
N SER A 327 -26.88 28.45 17.10
CA SER A 327 -25.83 29.35 17.65
C SER A 327 -24.79 28.59 18.50
N ASN A 328 -23.47 28.64 18.33
CA ASN A 328 -22.55 29.38 17.46
C ASN A 328 -21.19 28.65 17.55
N ALA A 329 -20.51 28.41 16.42
CA ALA A 329 -19.04 28.47 16.34
C ALA A 329 -18.63 28.71 14.89
N ASN A 330 -17.95 29.82 14.66
CA ASN A 330 -17.63 30.37 13.35
C ASN A 330 -16.50 29.62 12.64
N ILE A 331 -16.79 29.21 11.39
CA ILE A 331 -16.11 29.59 10.15
C ILE A 331 -14.57 29.48 10.12
N PHE A 332 -14.09 28.41 9.48
CA PHE A 332 -13.10 28.54 8.40
C PHE A 332 -13.36 27.45 7.34
N GLN A 333 -14.26 27.76 6.39
CA GLN A 333 -14.35 27.01 5.14
C GLN A 333 -13.07 27.24 4.33
N ARG A 334 -12.27 26.18 4.15
CA ARG A 334 -11.25 26.11 3.10
C ARG A 334 -11.58 24.94 2.20
N ASN A 335 -11.90 25.29 0.95
CA ASN A 335 -12.04 24.39 -0.18
C ASN A 335 -10.77 23.53 -0.31
N ASN A 336 -10.86 22.23 0.01
CA ASN A 336 -9.81 21.25 -0.24
C ASN A 336 -10.26 20.27 -1.33
N SER A 337 -10.42 20.78 -2.54
CA SER A 337 -10.10 19.96 -3.72
C SER A 337 -8.58 19.82 -3.72
N THR A 338 -8.04 18.61 -3.86
CA THR A 338 -6.60 18.28 -4.01
C THR A 338 -5.68 18.19 -2.77
N LYS A 339 -6.18 18.29 -1.52
CA LYS A 339 -5.35 17.93 -0.34
C LYS A 339 -5.82 16.63 0.30
N GLY A 340 -5.46 15.52 -0.33
CA GLY A 340 -5.55 14.21 0.27
C GLY A 340 -4.47 13.33 -0.34
N ILE A 341 -3.70 12.66 0.52
CA ILE A 341 -2.78 11.56 0.18
C ILE A 341 -1.42 12.02 -0.35
N LEU A 342 -0.61 12.63 0.52
CA LEU A 342 0.83 12.56 0.42
C LEU A 342 1.39 11.91 1.70
N ASN A 343 2.36 11.02 1.50
CA ASN A 343 3.07 10.32 2.56
C ASN A 343 3.70 11.34 3.55
N PRO A 344 3.55 11.16 4.87
CA PRO A 344 4.09 12.10 5.86
C PRO A 344 5.62 12.25 5.84
N ALA A 345 6.35 11.33 5.19
CA ALA A 345 7.80 11.47 4.95
C ALA A 345 8.18 12.68 4.07
N TRP A 346 7.21 13.28 3.36
CA TRP A 346 7.42 14.36 2.40
C TRP A 346 6.90 15.72 2.86
N ARG A 347 6.60 15.88 4.16
CA ARG A 347 6.38 17.22 4.74
C ARG A 347 7.70 18.01 4.79
N SER A 348 7.64 19.30 4.47
CA SER A 348 8.79 20.21 4.53
C SER A 348 9.37 20.28 5.95
N GLU A 349 10.64 20.67 6.10
CA GLU A 349 11.28 20.81 7.42
C GLU A 349 10.57 21.82 8.33
N GLU A 350 9.84 22.78 7.76
CA GLU A 350 9.06 23.79 8.49
C GLU A 350 7.80 23.18 9.15
N ASP A 351 7.15 22.19 8.52
CA ASP A 351 6.01 21.48 9.09
C ASP A 351 6.42 20.52 10.23
N LYS A 352 7.69 20.09 10.26
CA LYS A 352 8.26 19.28 11.36
C LYS A 352 8.62 20.14 12.59
N ALA A 353 8.73 21.47 12.43
CA ALA A 353 9.06 22.38 13.53
C ALA A 353 7.85 22.68 14.42
N VAL A 354 6.62 22.66 13.89
CA VAL A 354 5.39 22.94 14.64
C VAL A 354 5.12 21.90 15.74
N LEU A 355 5.58 20.66 15.57
CA LEU A 355 5.48 19.61 16.59
C LEU A 355 6.53 19.72 17.72
N LYS A 356 7.57 20.56 17.56
CA LYS A 356 8.56 20.78 18.63
C LYS A 356 8.15 21.88 19.61
N GLU A 357 7.23 22.79 19.25
CA GLU A 357 6.81 23.89 20.13
C GLU A 357 5.65 23.53 21.08
N GLU A 358 4.89 22.45 20.83
CA GLU A 358 3.82 22.00 21.74
C GLU A 358 4.27 20.99 22.82
N GLY A 359 5.57 20.66 22.88
CA GLY A 359 6.15 19.70 23.80
C GLY A 359 7.10 20.29 24.85
N SER A 360 6.79 21.45 25.45
CA SER A 360 7.54 21.97 26.58
C SER A 360 6.65 22.76 27.54
N LYS A 361 6.01 22.05 28.47
CA LYS A 361 5.55 22.59 29.75
C LYS A 361 5.80 21.55 30.84
N ASP A 362 6.99 21.60 31.41
CA ASP A 362 7.28 20.92 32.68
C ASP A 362 6.46 21.56 33.82
N PRO A 363 5.98 20.79 34.81
CA PRO A 363 5.29 21.32 35.98
C PRO A 363 6.29 21.91 37.00
N PRO A 364 5.87 22.82 37.89
CA PRO A 364 6.77 23.54 38.76
C PRO A 364 7.23 22.71 39.97
N ASN A 365 8.49 22.94 40.33
CA ASN A 365 9.24 22.39 41.44
C ASN A 365 8.69 22.87 42.79
N ALA A 366 8.65 22.00 43.80
CA ALA A 366 8.47 22.36 45.21
C ALA A 366 9.61 21.75 46.04
N THR A 367 10.27 22.63 46.78
CA THR A 367 11.52 22.50 47.54
C THR A 367 11.36 22.01 48.99
N GLU A 368 12.49 21.53 49.56
CA GLU A 368 12.87 21.43 51.00
C GLU A 368 12.23 20.27 51.82
N GLU A 369 12.90 19.52 52.70
CA GLU A 369 13.99 19.78 53.67
C GLU A 369 14.88 18.53 53.99
N VAL A 370 16.18 18.80 54.17
CA VAL A 370 17.17 18.36 55.19
C VAL A 370 16.97 17.06 56.02
N GLY A 371 18.03 16.23 56.10
CA GLY A 371 18.30 15.41 57.31
C GLY A 371 19.27 14.23 57.16
N GLN A 372 20.56 14.45 57.46
CA GLN A 372 21.59 13.42 57.70
C GLN A 372 21.29 12.54 58.94
N LYS A 373 21.65 11.25 58.91
CA LYS A 373 22.62 10.61 59.85
C LYS A 373 22.76 9.08 59.71
N ASP A 374 24.02 8.66 59.60
CA ASP A 374 24.73 7.56 60.30
C ASP A 374 24.13 6.14 60.42
N GLY A 375 24.91 5.16 59.94
CA GLY A 375 25.60 4.25 60.87
C GLY A 375 24.98 2.88 61.22
N ASN A 376 25.40 1.87 60.45
CA ASN A 376 25.94 0.58 60.91
C ASN A 376 25.06 -0.47 61.66
N SER A 377 25.10 -1.67 61.07
CA SER A 377 25.25 -3.01 61.69
C SER A 377 24.05 -3.91 61.99
N SER A 378 24.31 -5.20 61.73
CA SER A 378 23.73 -6.43 62.29
C SER A 378 22.53 -7.07 61.58
N THR A 379 22.83 -8.19 60.91
CA THR A 379 21.92 -9.34 60.72
C THR A 379 21.77 -10.10 62.06
N PRO A 380 20.70 -10.88 62.29
CA PRO A 380 20.63 -12.26 61.75
C PRO A 380 19.23 -12.75 61.30
N LYS A 381 19.27 -13.87 60.57
CA LYS A 381 18.18 -14.79 60.20
C LYS A 381 17.20 -15.08 61.34
N VAL A 382 15.95 -15.46 61.01
CA VAL A 382 15.33 -16.77 61.39
C VAL A 382 13.88 -16.94 60.87
N GLN A 383 13.66 -18.15 60.31
CA GLN A 383 12.49 -19.03 60.19
C GLN A 383 11.24 -18.71 59.33
N LEU A 384 11.14 -19.56 58.30
CA LEU A 384 9.96 -20.12 57.65
C LEU A 384 9.05 -20.88 58.63
N VAL A 385 7.72 -20.71 58.49
CA VAL A 385 6.72 -21.74 58.77
C VAL A 385 5.74 -21.75 57.59
N LYS A 386 5.57 -22.94 57.00
CA LYS A 386 4.55 -23.29 56.02
C LYS A 386 3.36 -23.86 56.79
N ASP A 387 2.15 -23.36 56.52
CA ASP A 387 0.91 -24.03 56.91
C ASP A 387 0.43 -24.91 55.75
N GLU A 388 0.38 -26.22 56.00
CA GLU A 388 -0.41 -27.19 55.21
C GLU A 388 -1.54 -27.72 56.11
N GLU A 389 -2.77 -27.40 55.74
CA GLU A 389 -3.97 -28.03 56.28
C GLU A 389 -4.12 -29.45 55.70
N LYS A 390 -4.24 -30.45 56.59
CA LYS A 390 -4.91 -31.72 56.27
C LYS A 390 -5.87 -32.08 57.39
N GLY A 391 -7.13 -32.24 57.00
CA GLY A 391 -8.20 -32.76 57.84
C GLY A 391 -8.13 -34.28 58.04
N SER A 392 -8.65 -34.69 59.19
CA SER A 392 -9.21 -36.01 59.52
C SER A 392 -10.25 -35.72 60.62
N GLY A 393 -11.51 -36.13 60.53
CA GLY A 393 -11.95 -37.50 60.28
C GLY A 393 -11.93 -38.25 61.62
N GLY A 394 -13.05 -38.20 62.35
CA GLY A 394 -13.25 -38.84 63.66
C GLY A 394 -14.61 -38.48 64.25
#